data_AF-A0A9R1B4H6-F1
#
_entry.id   AF-A0A9R1B4H6-F1
#
_cell.length_a   1.000
_cell.length_b   1.000
_cell.length_c   1.000
_cell.angle_alpha   90.00
_cell.angle_beta   90.00
_cell.angle_gamma   90.00
#
_symmetry.space_group_name_H-M   'P 1'
#
loop_
_entity.id
_entity.type
_entity.pdbx_description
1 polymer ?
#
loop_
_entity_poly.entity_id
_entity_poly.type
_entity_poly.pdbx_seq_one_letter_code
_entity_poly.pdbx_strand_id
1 'polypeptide(L)'
;MNQEDEHEMVKAVSSHVFVFNGIWFHANFLAKKKGATNCVDLVPKYFFAELEIVGTKKLSCVSCVKLDPGDPKNIGGCCLCYENIMHPAGGGYHGAQARSVRHAPGGLQISFKF
;
A
#
# COMPACT_ATOMS: atom_id res chain seq x y z
N MET A 1 -11.83 5.10 17.29
CA MET A 1 -11.99 5.14 15.83
C MET A 1 -13.18 6.05 15.58
N ASN A 2 -12.95 7.29 15.14
CA ASN A 2 -14.03 8.25 14.94
C ASN A 2 -14.77 7.86 13.65
N GLN A 3 -16.11 7.82 13.69
CA GLN A 3 -16.96 7.47 12.53
C GLN A 3 -16.80 8.46 11.35
N GLU A 4 -16.11 9.58 11.55
CA GLU A 4 -16.05 10.70 10.60
C GLU A 4 -15.12 10.47 9.39
N ASP A 5 -14.27 9.43 9.42
CA ASP A 5 -13.29 9.10 8.37
C ASP A 5 -13.49 7.72 7.70
N GLU A 6 -14.65 7.08 7.88
CA GLU A 6 -14.93 5.84 7.16
C GLU A 6 -15.18 6.11 5.67
N HIS A 7 -14.42 5.43 4.81
CA HIS A 7 -14.57 5.49 3.36
C HIS A 7 -14.89 4.11 2.81
N GLU A 8 -15.72 4.05 1.76
CA GLU A 8 -16.00 2.83 1.01
C GLU A 8 -15.28 2.86 -0.34
N MET A 9 -14.64 1.75 -0.68
CA MET A 9 -13.96 1.60 -1.97
C MET A 9 -14.99 1.56 -3.10
N VAL A 10 -14.76 2.40 -4.10
CA VAL A 10 -15.57 2.48 -5.33
C VAL A 10 -14.90 1.72 -6.47
N LYS A 11 -13.58 1.82 -6.61
CA LYS A 11 -12.85 1.21 -7.73
C LYS A 11 -11.39 0.94 -7.37
N ALA A 12 -10.90 -0.28 -7.64
CA ALA A 12 -9.47 -0.55 -7.70
C ALA A 12 -8.88 0.05 -8.98
N VAL A 13 -7.77 0.77 -8.88
CA VAL A 13 -7.16 1.48 -10.02
C VAL A 13 -5.90 0.77 -10.50
N SER A 14 -4.93 0.58 -9.61
CA SER A 14 -3.66 -0.06 -9.95
C SER A 14 -3.08 -0.77 -8.72
N SER A 15 -2.28 -1.79 -8.95
CA SER A 15 -1.50 -2.44 -7.91
C SER A 15 -0.15 -2.91 -8.44
N HIS A 16 0.83 -2.99 -7.55
CA HIS A 16 2.16 -3.50 -7.84
C HIS A 16 2.62 -4.33 -6.65
N VAL A 17 3.15 -5.50 -6.97
CA VAL A 17 3.72 -6.43 -5.99
C VAL A 17 5.23 -6.41 -6.14
N PHE A 18 5.92 -6.35 -5.00
CA PHE A 18 7.38 -6.46 -4.95
C PHE A 18 7.80 -7.25 -3.72
N VAL A 19 9.05 -7.72 -3.74
CA VAL A 19 9.63 -8.53 -2.67
C VAL A 19 10.79 -7.78 -2.03
N PHE A 20 10.66 -7.47 -0.74
CA PHE A 20 11.70 -6.85 0.07
C PHE A 20 11.52 -7.26 1.54
N ASN A 21 12.32 -8.21 2.03
CA ASN A 21 12.16 -8.82 3.36
C ASN A 21 10.75 -9.39 3.65
N GLY A 22 9.99 -9.71 2.61
CA GLY A 22 8.57 -10.05 2.64
C GLY A 22 7.90 -9.73 1.30
N ILE A 23 6.64 -10.14 1.12
CA ILE A 23 5.84 -9.77 -0.05
C ILE A 23 5.04 -8.52 0.30
N TRP A 24 5.20 -7.49 -0.53
CA TRP A 24 4.55 -6.18 -0.36
C TRP A 24 3.68 -5.86 -1.56
N PHE A 25 2.62 -5.09 -1.30
CA PHE A 25 1.71 -4.57 -2.31
C PHE A 25 1.53 -3.08 -2.12
N HIS A 26 1.69 -2.35 -3.20
CA HIS A 26 1.22 -0.97 -3.31
C HIS A 26 0.00 -0.96 -4.19
N ALA A 27 -1.05 -0.25 -3.78
CA ALA A 27 -2.29 -0.16 -4.53
C ALA A 27 -2.85 1.25 -4.52
N ASN A 28 -3.37 1.69 -5.66
CA ASN A 28 -4.28 2.81 -5.73
C ASN A 28 -5.71 2.36 -5.92
N PHE A 29 -6.62 3.05 -5.26
CA PHE A 29 -8.05 2.85 -5.40
C PHE A 29 -8.77 4.18 -5.22
N LEU A 30 -9.98 4.24 -5.75
CA LEU A 30 -10.92 5.32 -5.50
C LEU A 30 -11.83 4.91 -4.36
N ALA A 31 -12.01 5.80 -3.39
CA ALA A 31 -12.99 5.62 -2.31
C ALA A 31 -13.72 6.94 -2.05
N LYS A 32 -14.93 6.83 -1.53
CA LYS A 32 -15.75 7.98 -1.13
C LYS A 32 -16.16 7.83 0.33
N LYS A 33 -16.57 8.93 0.97
CA LYS A 33 -17.00 8.88 2.37
C LYS A 33 -18.24 8.01 2.49
N LYS A 34 -18.21 7.06 3.42
CA LYS A 34 -19.32 6.12 3.64
C LYS A 34 -20.52 6.89 4.19
N GLY A 35 -21.70 6.64 3.62
CA GLY A 35 -22.93 7.34 4.01
C GLY A 35 -22.98 8.82 3.62
N ALA A 36 -22.12 9.27 2.68
CA ALA A 36 -22.16 10.64 2.17
C ALA A 36 -23.53 10.97 1.53
N THR A 37 -24.12 12.08 1.97
CA THR A 37 -25.39 12.61 1.42
C THR A 37 -25.20 13.92 0.66
N ASN A 38 -24.09 14.63 0.91
CA ASN A 38 -23.77 15.86 0.21
C ASN A 38 -22.94 15.60 -1.06
N CYS A 39 -23.06 16.49 -2.05
CA CYS A 39 -22.44 16.31 -3.36
C CYS A 39 -20.90 16.24 -3.32
N VAL A 40 -20.26 16.93 -2.37
CA VAL A 40 -18.80 17.01 -2.27
C VAL A 40 -18.20 15.67 -1.82
N ASP A 41 -18.80 15.07 -0.80
CA ASP A 41 -18.35 13.81 -0.20
C ASP A 41 -18.70 12.58 -1.05
N LEU A 42 -19.62 12.73 -1.99
CA LEU A 42 -19.97 11.70 -2.97
C LEU A 42 -18.90 11.52 -4.06
N VAL A 43 -18.05 12.53 -4.29
CA VAL A 43 -16.99 12.46 -5.31
C VAL A 43 -15.87 11.53 -4.83
N PRO A 44 -15.60 10.42 -5.53
CA PRO A 44 -14.53 9.51 -5.14
C PRO A 44 -13.17 10.21 -5.20
N LYS A 45 -12.35 9.96 -4.18
CA LYS A 45 -10.98 10.46 -4.06
C LYS A 45 -9.99 9.32 -4.20
N TYR A 46 -8.78 9.65 -4.64
CA TYR A 46 -7.70 8.68 -4.76
C TYR A 46 -7.12 8.36 -3.38
N PHE A 47 -6.79 7.09 -3.20
CA PHE A 47 -6.10 6.58 -2.04
C PHE A 47 -4.90 5.75 -2.49
N PHE A 48 -3.91 5.70 -1.63
CA PHE A 48 -2.79 4.79 -1.69
C PHE A 48 -2.85 3.86 -0.48
N ALA A 49 -2.72 2.55 -0.71
CA ALA A 49 -2.53 1.56 0.34
C ALA A 49 -1.20 0.83 0.14
N GLU A 50 -0.50 0.67 1.24
CA GLU A 50 0.67 -0.18 1.40
C GLU A 50 0.28 -1.38 2.25
N LEU A 51 0.47 -2.57 1.70
CA LEU A 51 0.12 -3.83 2.35
C LEU A 51 1.32 -4.76 2.38
N GLU A 52 1.40 -5.56 3.43
CA GLU A 52 2.40 -6.61 3.59
C GLU A 52 1.69 -7.95 3.83
N ILE A 53 2.22 -9.04 3.27
CA ILE A 53 1.85 -10.38 3.72
C ILE A 53 2.69 -10.74 4.94
N VAL A 54 2.02 -10.87 6.09
CA VAL A 54 2.61 -11.32 7.35
C VAL A 54 2.25 -12.80 7.57
N GLY A 55 3.28 -13.65 7.69
CA GLY A 55 3.09 -15.10 7.86
C GLY A 55 2.56 -15.77 6.59
N THR A 56 1.73 -16.80 6.73
CA THR A 56 1.35 -17.64 5.59
C THR A 56 0.16 -17.11 4.78
N LYS A 57 -0.72 -16.25 5.33
CA LYS A 57 -1.96 -15.82 4.64
C LYS A 57 -2.55 -14.46 5.06
N LYS A 58 -1.91 -13.67 5.92
CA LYS A 58 -2.53 -12.43 6.44
C LYS A 58 -1.99 -11.21 5.70
N LEU A 59 -2.85 -10.54 4.92
CA LEU A 59 -2.60 -9.19 4.43
C LEU A 59 -2.77 -8.20 5.59
N SER A 60 -1.73 -7.40 5.83
CA SER A 60 -1.73 -6.32 6.81
C SER A 60 -1.62 -5.00 6.08
N CYS A 61 -2.55 -4.08 6.31
CA CYS A 61 -2.42 -2.70 5.84
C CYS A 61 -1.43 -1.97 6.74
N VAL A 62 -0.31 -1.55 6.17
CA VAL A 62 0.77 -0.84 6.87
C VAL A 62 0.50 0.66 6.82
N SER A 63 0.05 1.15 5.68
CA SER A 63 -0.32 2.55 5.48
C SER A 63 -1.51 2.66 4.52
N CYS A 64 -2.42 3.58 4.81
CA CYS A 64 -3.50 3.94 3.92
C CYS A 64 -3.69 5.45 3.97
N VAL A 65 -3.46 6.12 2.86
CA VAL A 65 -3.49 7.58 2.78
C VAL A 65 -4.39 8.03 1.64
N LYS A 66 -5.16 9.09 1.91
CA LYS A 66 -5.87 9.83 0.87
C LYS A 66 -4.84 10.65 0.09
N LEU A 67 -4.87 10.55 -1.23
CA LEU A 67 -4.05 11.36 -2.12
C LEU A 67 -4.83 12.62 -2.50
N ASP A 68 -4.19 13.77 -2.33
CA ASP A 68 -4.71 15.04 -2.84
C ASP A 68 -3.99 15.41 -4.14
N PRO A 69 -4.65 15.30 -5.31
CA PRO A 69 -4.04 15.70 -6.58
C PRO A 69 -3.77 17.21 -6.66
N GLY A 70 -4.34 18.02 -5.75
CA GLY A 70 -4.03 19.45 -5.63
C GLY A 70 -2.67 19.74 -5.00
N ASP A 71 -1.99 18.74 -4.44
CA ASP A 71 -0.69 18.88 -3.80
C ASP A 71 0.37 17.94 -4.41
N PRO A 72 0.95 18.30 -5.57
CA PRO A 72 1.93 17.46 -6.27
C PRO A 72 3.24 17.27 -5.51
N LYS A 73 3.54 18.10 -4.50
CA LYS A 73 4.74 17.93 -3.65
C LYS A 73 4.66 16.71 -2.76
N ASN A 74 3.45 16.19 -2.56
CA ASN A 74 3.17 15.02 -1.75
C ASN A 74 3.04 13.74 -2.58
N ILE A 75 3.51 13.72 -3.84
CA ILE A 75 3.38 12.56 -4.73
C ILE A 75 4.75 12.04 -5.23
N GLY A 76 4.92 10.72 -5.38
CA GLY A 76 6.02 10.10 -6.14
C GLY A 76 7.15 9.43 -5.34
N GLY A 77 6.94 9.09 -4.07
CA GLY A 77 8.02 8.64 -3.18
C GLY A 77 8.51 7.18 -3.31
N CYS A 78 8.05 6.36 -4.27
CA CYS A 78 8.47 4.94 -4.36
C CYS A 78 9.33 4.65 -5.59
N CYS A 79 10.51 4.09 -5.36
CA CYS A 79 11.45 3.71 -6.42
C CYS A 79 11.21 2.32 -7.04
N LEU A 80 10.30 1.51 -6.49
CA LEU A 80 10.01 0.16 -7.01
C LEU A 80 8.79 0.10 -7.90
N CYS A 81 7.81 0.96 -7.66
CA CYS A 81 6.62 0.98 -8.49
C CYS A 81 6.92 1.71 -9.81
N TYR A 82 6.50 1.11 -10.91
CA TYR A 82 6.47 1.78 -12.21
C TYR A 82 5.49 2.97 -12.19
N GLU A 83 5.56 3.82 -13.23
CA GLU A 83 4.89 5.14 -13.37
C GLU A 83 3.36 5.16 -13.12
N ASN A 84 2.70 3.99 -13.05
CA ASN A 84 1.25 3.87 -12.95
C ASN A 84 0.69 3.79 -11.52
N ILE A 85 1.53 3.96 -10.49
CA ILE A 85 1.08 4.02 -9.09
C ILE A 85 1.49 5.37 -8.50
N MET A 86 0.52 6.10 -7.99
CA MET A 86 0.71 7.32 -7.23
C MET A 86 1.03 6.98 -5.77
N HIS A 87 2.17 7.45 -5.29
CA HIS A 87 2.62 7.29 -3.89
C HIS A 87 2.56 8.61 -3.16
N PRO A 88 2.42 8.61 -1.82
CA PRO A 88 2.83 9.77 -1.03
C PRO A 88 4.34 10.06 -1.21
N ALA A 89 4.75 11.33 -1.10
CA ALA A 89 6.16 11.74 -1.24
C ALA A 89 7.08 11.11 -0.20
N GLY A 90 6.56 10.81 0.99
CA GLY A 90 7.27 10.09 2.06
C GLY A 90 7.57 8.61 1.76
N GLY A 91 7.17 8.10 0.58
CA GLY A 91 7.58 6.81 0.03
C GLY A 91 6.93 5.59 0.65
N GLY A 92 6.80 4.53 -0.16
CA GLY A 92 6.06 3.30 0.14
C GLY A 92 6.89 2.21 0.85
N TYR A 93 7.39 2.51 2.04
CA TYR A 93 8.11 1.54 2.90
C TYR A 93 7.98 1.88 4.38
N HIS A 94 6.82 2.38 4.82
CA HIS A 94 6.68 2.87 6.18
C HIS A 94 6.79 1.69 7.16
N GLY A 95 7.95 1.56 7.81
CA GLY A 95 8.19 0.49 8.79
C GLY A 95 8.72 -0.83 8.21
N ALA A 96 9.23 -0.85 6.97
CA ALA A 96 9.96 -2.00 6.44
C ALA A 96 11.26 -2.23 7.23
N GLN A 97 11.20 -3.05 8.29
CA GLN A 97 12.38 -3.49 9.02
C GLN A 97 12.97 -4.75 8.39
N ALA A 98 14.29 -4.93 8.52
CA ALA A 98 14.91 -6.21 8.27
C ALA A 98 14.31 -7.25 9.22
N ARG A 99 13.38 -8.06 8.74
CA ARG A 99 12.89 -9.19 9.52
C ARG A 99 14.01 -10.20 9.61
N SER A 100 14.40 -10.54 10.84
CA SER A 100 15.20 -11.73 11.09
C SER A 100 14.46 -12.90 10.44
N VAL A 101 15.00 -13.39 9.32
CA VAL A 101 14.60 -14.66 8.76
C VAL A 101 14.98 -15.67 9.83
N ARG A 102 14.02 -16.10 10.65
CA ARG A 102 14.24 -17.27 11.48
C ARG A 102 14.57 -18.36 10.48
N HIS A 103 15.81 -18.84 10.49
CA HIS A 103 16.20 -20.00 9.71
C HIS A 103 15.12 -21.06 9.93
N ALA A 104 14.53 -21.55 8.84
CA ALA A 104 13.75 -22.77 8.93
C ALA A 104 14.63 -23.83 9.64
N PRO A 105 14.07 -24.76 10.43
CA PRO A 105 14.83 -25.82 11.11
C PRO A 105 15.58 -26.80 10.18
N GLY A 106 15.72 -26.46 8.90
CA GLY A 106 16.65 -27.00 7.93
C GLY A 106 16.94 -25.88 6.94
N GLY A 107 18.15 -25.30 6.99
CA GLY A 107 18.54 -24.23 6.09
C GLY A 107 18.40 -24.68 4.65
N LEU A 108 17.52 -24.06 3.88
CA LEU A 108 17.44 -24.28 2.45
C LEU A 108 18.66 -23.61 1.80
N GLN A 109 19.74 -24.38 1.64
CA GLN A 109 20.95 -23.92 0.99
C GLN A 109 20.71 -23.93 -0.52
N ILE A 110 20.37 -22.76 -1.08
CA ILE A 110 20.28 -22.60 -2.53
C ILE A 110 21.71 -22.42 -3.04
N SER A 111 22.28 -23.47 -3.64
CA SER A 111 23.57 -23.40 -4.31
C SER A 111 23.35 -23.00 -5.77
N PHE A 112 24.00 -21.92 -6.19
CA PHE A 112 24.11 -21.56 -7.61
C PHE A 112 25.38 -22.17 -8.17
N LYS A 113 25.27 -22.83 -9.31
CA LYS A 113 26.40 -23.35 -10.07
C LYS A 113 26.45 -22.56 -11.37
N PHE A 114 27.56 -21.87 -11.60
CA PHE A 114 27.85 -21.19 -12.87
C PHE A 114 28.52 -22.18 -13.83
#